data_AF-A0A499UAW2-F1
#
_entry.id   AF-A0A499UAW2-F1
#
_cell.length_a   1.000
_cell.length_b   1.000
_cell.length_c   1.000
_cell.angle_alpha   90.00
_cell.angle_beta   90.00
_cell.angle_gamma   90.00
#
_symmetry.space_group_name_H-M   'P 1'
#
loop_
_entity.id
_entity.type
_entity.pdbx_description
1 polymer ?
#
loop_
_entity_poly.entity_id
_entity_poly.type
_entity_poly.pdbx_seq_one_letter_code
_entity_poly.pdbx_strand_id
1 'polypeptide(L)' 'MRSVHVTTPPIPPASPHRIRSRIGTDLAGGFYPAPHRYEVYLSPGRPHSLRVAITLALLRLSDSIATPLVASAGG' A
#
# COMPACT_ATOMS: atom_id res chain seq x y z
N MET A 1 48.21 14.56 -16.17
CA MET A 1 46.74 14.68 -15.98
C MET A 1 46.35 13.83 -14.77
N ARG A 2 45.89 14.42 -13.67
CA ARG A 2 45.47 13.67 -12.46
C ARG A 2 43.97 13.42 -12.54
N SER A 3 43.56 12.15 -12.59
CA SER A 3 42.15 11.75 -12.58
C SER A 3 41.64 11.76 -11.15
N VAL A 4 40.61 12.55 -10.87
CA VAL A 4 39.89 12.55 -9.60
C VAL A 4 38.79 11.48 -9.66
N HIS A 5 38.93 10.41 -8.89
CA HIS A 5 37.85 9.44 -8.72
C HIS A 5 36.83 10.04 -7.75
N VAL A 6 35.69 10.50 -8.27
CA VAL A 6 34.52 10.81 -7.45
C VAL A 6 33.96 9.46 -6.98
N THR A 7 34.18 9.15 -5.69
CA THR A 7 33.49 8.03 -5.05
C THR A 7 32.18 8.57 -4.51
N THR A 8 31.10 8.35 -5.25
CA THR A 8 29.74 8.62 -4.78
C THR A 8 29.46 7.73 -3.57
N PRO A 9 29.04 8.28 -2.41
CA PRO A 9 28.70 7.47 -1.26
C PRO A 9 27.46 6.61 -1.58
N PRO A 10 27.42 5.34 -1.12
CA PRO A 10 26.26 4.49 -1.34
C PRO A 10 25.03 5.09 -0.65
N ILE A 11 23.97 5.30 -1.43
CA ILE A 11 22.68 5.77 -0.91
C ILE A 11 22.08 4.62 -0.08
N PRO A 12 21.77 4.84 1.21
CA PRO A 12 21.13 3.80 2.02
C PRO A 12 19.78 3.42 1.40
N PRO A 13 19.39 2.13 1.46
CA PRO A 13 18.10 1.70 0.91
C PRO A 13 16.98 2.50 1.58
N ALA A 14 16.12 3.11 0.76
CA ALA A 14 15.00 3.90 1.25
C ALA A 14 14.15 3.04 2.19
N SER A 15 13.94 3.53 3.42
CA SER A 15 13.02 2.88 4.34
C SER A 15 11.61 2.90 3.74
N PRO A 16 10.82 1.83 3.86
CA PRO A 16 9.49 1.77 3.28
C PRO A 16 8.64 2.91 3.83
N HIS A 17 8.21 3.81 2.95
CA HIS A 17 7.35 4.93 3.32
C HIS A 17 6.01 4.39 3.83
N ARG A 18 5.70 4.64 5.11
CA ARG A 18 4.48 4.14 5.75
C ARG A 18 3.45 5.26 5.91
N ILE A 19 2.34 5.14 5.18
CA ILE A 19 1.18 6.02 5.33
C ILE A 19 0.44 5.63 6.63
N ARG A 20 0.14 6.61 7.49
CA ARG A 20 -0.53 6.40 8.80
C ARG A 20 -1.92 7.01 8.90
N SER A 21 -2.43 7.59 7.81
CA SER A 21 -3.80 8.12 7.72
C SER A 21 -4.83 7.02 7.94
N ARG A 22 -6.03 7.39 8.39
CA ARG A 22 -7.13 6.47 8.71
C ARG A 22 -8.44 6.97 8.11
N ILE A 23 -9.30 6.04 7.70
CA ILE A 23 -10.63 6.32 7.18
C ILE A 23 -11.60 6.44 8.38
N GLY A 24 -12.44 7.47 8.39
CA GLY A 24 -13.54 7.65 9.34
C GLY A 24 -13.16 8.09 10.76
N THR A 25 -11.89 8.36 11.05
CA THR A 25 -11.44 8.73 12.41
C THR A 25 -11.36 10.23 12.67
N ASP A 26 -11.41 11.07 11.62
CA ASP A 26 -11.33 12.51 11.75
C ASP A 26 -12.41 13.17 10.89
N LEU A 27 -13.24 14.01 11.51
CA LEU A 27 -14.25 14.83 10.83
C LEU A 27 -13.60 15.94 9.97
N ALA A 28 -12.36 16.31 10.26
CA ALA A 28 -11.60 17.31 9.49
C ALA A 28 -10.78 16.68 8.32
N GLY A 29 -10.57 15.36 8.33
CA GLY A 29 -9.50 14.71 7.56
C GLY A 29 -9.82 14.30 6.13
N GLY A 30 -11.02 14.57 5.60
CA GLY A 30 -11.39 14.29 4.20
C GLY A 30 -11.50 12.80 3.80
N PHE A 31 -11.09 11.87 4.68
CA PHE A 31 -11.16 10.43 4.48
C PHE A 31 -12.40 9.80 5.12
N TYR A 32 -13.59 10.22 4.70
CA TYR A 32 -14.84 9.62 5.18
C TYR A 32 -15.14 8.29 4.45
N PRO A 33 -15.74 7.30 5.14
CA PRO A 33 -16.11 6.04 4.51
C PRO A 33 -17.28 6.26 3.54
N ALA A 34 -17.09 5.88 2.28
CA ALA A 34 -18.14 5.84 1.27
C ALA A 34 -17.90 4.66 0.30
N PRO A 35 -18.97 3.98 -0.15
CA PRO A 35 -18.85 2.96 -1.19
C PRO A 35 -18.13 3.50 -2.43
N HIS A 36 -17.29 2.68 -3.03
CA HIS A 36 -16.56 2.94 -4.27
C HIS A 36 -15.59 4.14 -4.24
N ARG A 37 -15.30 4.71 -3.06
CA ARG A 37 -14.35 5.83 -2.90
C ARG A 37 -12.90 5.37 -2.75
N TYR A 38 -12.69 4.11 -2.40
CA TYR A 38 -11.38 3.56 -2.07
C TYR A 38 -11.13 2.26 -2.82
N GLU A 39 -9.86 2.07 -3.19
CA GLU A 39 -9.36 0.84 -3.79
C GLU A 39 -8.31 0.21 -2.86
N VAL A 40 -8.28 -1.11 -2.83
CA VAL A 40 -7.33 -1.90 -2.06
C VAL A 40 -6.55 -2.81 -3.00
N TYR A 41 -5.30 -2.46 -3.25
CA TYR A 41 -4.41 -3.24 -4.08
C TYR A 41 -3.90 -4.48 -3.32
N LEU A 42 -4.12 -5.65 -3.88
CA LEU A 42 -3.76 -6.93 -3.27
C LEU A 42 -2.74 -7.68 -4.11
N SER A 43 -1.71 -8.23 -3.48
CA SER A 43 -0.76 -9.14 -4.14
C SER A 43 -1.08 -10.60 -3.81
N PRO A 44 -1.24 -11.49 -4.81
CA PRO A 44 -1.36 -12.92 -4.59
C PRO A 44 -0.16 -13.49 -3.82
N GLY A 45 -0.39 -14.51 -3.00
CA GLY A 45 0.67 -15.19 -2.23
C GLY A 45 1.21 -14.42 -1.01
N ARG A 46 0.77 -13.19 -0.76
CA ARG A 46 1.19 -12.42 0.43
C ARG A 46 0.19 -12.60 1.58
N PRO A 47 0.64 -12.97 2.80
CA PRO A 47 -0.25 -13.24 3.93
C PRO A 47 -1.04 -12.01 4.39
N HIS A 48 -0.48 -10.81 4.20
CA HIS A 48 -1.20 -9.57 4.53
C HIS A 48 -2.33 -9.28 3.55
N SER A 49 -2.11 -9.45 2.24
CA SER A 49 -3.16 -9.32 1.22
C SER A 49 -4.30 -10.31 1.47
N LEU A 50 -3.97 -11.56 1.81
CA LEU A 50 -4.97 -12.59 2.11
C LEU A 50 -5.84 -12.21 3.33
N ARG A 51 -5.22 -11.70 4.40
CA ARG A 51 -5.94 -11.27 5.60
C ARG A 51 -6.95 -10.15 5.29
N VAL A 52 -6.52 -9.18 4.48
CA VAL A 52 -7.39 -8.07 4.04
C VAL A 52 -8.54 -8.61 3.17
N ALA A 53 -8.24 -9.46 2.19
CA ALA A 53 -9.26 -10.07 1.31
C ALA A 53 -10.33 -10.83 2.10
N ILE A 54 -9.92 -11.66 3.08
CA ILE A 54 -10.83 -12.39 3.96
C ILE A 54 -11.71 -11.42 4.76
N THR A 55 -11.11 -10.35 5.30
CA THR A 55 -11.86 -9.36 6.08
C THR A 55 -12.92 -8.66 5.24
N LEU A 56 -12.58 -8.24 4.03
CA LEU A 56 -13.54 -7.63 3.10
C LEU A 56 -14.68 -8.58 2.74
N ALA A 57 -14.39 -9.86 2.50
CA ALA A 57 -15.41 -10.86 2.21
C ALA A 57 -16.32 -11.15 3.43
N LEU A 58 -15.76 -11.24 4.64
CA LEU A 58 -16.55 -11.47 5.86
C LEU A 58 -17.48 -10.29 6.16
N LEU A 59 -17.03 -9.07 5.90
CA LEU A 59 -17.83 -7.85 6.09
C LEU A 59 -18.75 -7.53 4.90
N ARG A 60 -18.79 -8.40 3.87
CA ARG A 60 -19.59 -8.19 2.64
C ARG A 60 -19.27 -6.85 1.95
N LEU A 61 -17.99 -6.45 1.95
CA LEU A 61 -17.52 -5.21 1.35
C LEU A 61 -17.01 -5.38 -0.09
N SER A 62 -17.13 -6.57 -0.66
CA SER A 62 -16.64 -6.88 -2.01
C SER A 62 -17.25 -6.00 -3.10
N ASP A 63 -18.51 -5.59 -2.96
CA ASP A 63 -19.16 -4.67 -3.89
C ASP A 63 -18.84 -3.20 -3.58
N SER A 64 -18.46 -2.88 -2.34
CA SER A 64 -18.23 -1.51 -1.87
C SER A 64 -16.79 -1.03 -2.06
N ILE A 65 -15.82 -1.94 -2.14
CA ILE A 65 -14.39 -1.61 -2.21
C ILE A 65 -13.77 -2.38 -3.37
N ALA A 66 -13.19 -1.66 -4.33
CA ALA A 66 -12.50 -2.29 -5.44
C ALA A 66 -11.20 -2.95 -4.94
N THR A 67 -10.94 -4.19 -5.36
CA THR A 67 -9.74 -4.95 -4.97
C THR A 67 -8.89 -5.36 -6.17
N PRO A 68 -8.23 -4.41 -6.86
CA PRO A 68 -7.35 -4.73 -7.97
C PRO A 68 -6.17 -5.60 -7.50
N LEU A 69 -5.84 -6.61 -8.30
CA LEU A 69 -4.66 -7.42 -8.06
C LEU A 69 -3.43 -6.75 -8.66
N VAL A 70 -2.32 -6.78 -7.91
CA VAL A 70 -1.01 -6.34 -8.41
C VAL A 70 -0.08 -7.52 -8.45
N ALA A 71 0.80 -7.54 -9.46
CA ALA A 71 1.84 -8.55 -9.56
C ALA A 71 2.65 -8.57 -8.26
N SER A 72 2.84 -9.74 -7.68
CA SER A 72 3.85 -9.89 -6.64
C SER A 72 5.19 -9.76 -7.34
N ALA A 73 5.99 -8.75 -6.98
CA ALA A 73 7.42 -8.83 -7.25
C ALA A 73 7.91 -10.14 -6.62
N GLY A 74 8.40 -11.06 -7.47
CA GLY A 74 8.97 -12.33 -7.03
C GLY A 74 10.04 -12.08 -5.99
N GLY A 75 10.12 -12.98 -5.00
CA GLY A 75 11.25 -13.02 -4.08
C GLY A 75 12.51 -13.50 -4.77
#